data_AF-A0A3G6ULM1-F1
#
_entry.id   AF-A0A3G6ULM1-F1
#
_cell.length_a   1.000
_cell.length_b   1.000
_cell.length_c   1.000
_cell.angle_alpha   90.00
_cell.angle_beta   90.00
_cell.angle_gamma   90.00
#
_symmetry.space_group_name_H-M   'P 1'
#
loop_
_entity.id
_entity.type
_entity.pdbx_description
1 polymer ?
#
loop_
_entity_poly.entity_id
_entity_poly.type
_entity_poly.pdbx_seq_one_letter_code
_entity_poly.pdbx_strand_id
1 'polypeptide(L)'
;MKKWWVGALLITVLAACGLKTETFTEIYGKSMKDVTEIVITRGDGRTKTLNSSQAREFLNGIKTISFVPDKNQEKGAGYAYAFDLYEGEEKTLSFTTNRINDYNYHSDPDLVKFVDGVWNK
;
A
#
# COMPACT_ATOMS: atom_id res chain seq x y z
N MET A 1 11.11 54.08 25.99
CA MET A 1 12.01 53.65 24.89
C MET A 1 12.63 52.33 25.32
N LYS A 2 12.67 51.19 24.62
CA LYS A 2 12.19 50.73 23.30
C LYS A 2 12.21 49.18 23.45
N LYS A 3 11.11 48.50 23.16
CA LYS A 3 10.95 47.03 23.27
C LYS A 3 11.83 46.33 22.23
N TRP A 4 12.62 45.34 22.61
CA TRP A 4 13.24 44.41 21.66
C TRP A 4 12.72 43.00 21.93
N TRP A 5 11.80 42.58 21.07
CA TRP A 5 11.30 41.21 20.98
C TRP A 5 12.36 40.38 20.26
N VAL A 6 12.96 39.40 20.93
CA VAL A 6 13.75 38.38 20.23
C VAL A 6 12.77 37.31 19.78
N GLY A 7 12.35 37.42 18.51
CA GLY A 7 11.56 36.40 17.84
C GLY A 7 12.40 35.13 17.68
N ALA A 8 11.92 34.02 18.24
CA ALA A 8 12.47 32.71 17.97
C ALA A 8 12.01 32.28 16.56
N LEU A 9 12.91 32.41 15.58
CA LEU A 9 12.73 31.84 14.25
C LEU A 9 13.04 30.34 14.34
N LEU A 10 12.01 29.54 14.62
CA LEU A 10 12.08 28.08 14.58
C LEU A 10 12.11 27.65 13.10
N ILE A 11 13.31 27.50 12.53
CA ILE A 11 13.48 26.90 11.20
C ILE A 11 13.33 25.40 11.37
N THR A 12 12.09 24.89 11.20
CA THR A 12 11.86 23.47 11.01
C THR A 12 12.31 23.09 9.61
N VAL A 13 13.50 22.50 9.52
CA VAL A 13 13.97 21.83 8.31
C VAL A 13 13.12 20.58 8.14
N LEU A 14 11.99 20.71 7.42
CA LEU A 14 11.28 19.57 6.86
C LEU A 14 12.19 18.99 5.78
N ALA A 15 13.03 18.02 6.16
CA ALA A 15 13.69 17.18 5.18
C ALA A 15 12.58 16.50 4.36
N ALA A 16 12.37 16.98 3.13
CA ALA A 16 11.61 16.27 2.11
C ALA A 16 12.46 15.07 1.69
N CYS A 17 12.52 14.06 2.56
CA CYS A 17 12.96 12.73 2.19
C CYS A 17 11.89 12.23 1.22
N GLY A 18 12.19 12.26 -0.08
CA GLY A 18 11.26 11.80 -1.11
C GLY A 18 10.85 10.35 -0.87
N LEU A 19 9.61 10.00 -1.23
CA LEU A 19 9.19 8.61 -1.24
C LEU A 19 10.09 7.83 -2.20
N LYS A 20 10.53 6.65 -1.77
CA LYS A 20 11.36 5.75 -2.56
C LYS A 20 10.50 4.61 -3.13
N THR A 21 10.97 4.01 -4.21
CA THR A 21 10.43 2.75 -4.69
C THR A 21 10.72 1.66 -3.67
N GLU A 22 9.69 0.87 -3.34
CA GLU A 22 9.78 -0.25 -2.39
C GLU A 22 9.03 -1.45 -2.95
N THR A 23 9.54 -2.64 -2.69
CA THR A 23 8.83 -3.89 -2.98
C THR A 23 7.69 -4.13 -2.00
N PHE A 24 6.73 -4.98 -2.36
CA PHE A 24 5.67 -5.39 -1.43
C PHE A 24 6.24 -5.90 -0.10
N THR A 25 7.34 -6.68 -0.17
CA THR A 25 7.98 -7.25 1.02
C THR A 25 8.51 -6.15 1.96
N GLU A 26 9.11 -5.11 1.41
CA GLU A 26 9.61 -3.97 2.18
C GLU A 26 8.47 -3.16 2.81
N ILE A 27 7.39 -2.95 2.05
CA ILE A 27 6.18 -2.27 2.53
C ILE A 27 5.51 -3.05 3.67
N TYR A 28 5.37 -4.36 3.53
CA TYR A 28 4.71 -5.18 4.55
C TYR A 28 5.53 -5.26 5.84
N GLY A 29 6.86 -5.32 5.74
CA GLY A 29 7.79 -5.23 6.89
C GLY A 29 7.73 -6.41 7.86
N LYS A 30 6.89 -7.42 7.60
CA LYS A 30 6.66 -8.61 8.43
C LYS A 30 6.80 -9.90 7.61
N SER A 31 6.79 -11.02 8.32
CA SER A 31 6.66 -12.34 7.71
C SER A 31 5.30 -12.49 7.04
N MET A 32 5.27 -12.71 5.72
CA MET A 32 4.03 -13.02 4.98
C MET A 32 3.48 -14.43 5.30
N LYS A 33 4.18 -15.25 6.09
CA LYS A 33 3.76 -16.63 6.40
C LYS A 33 2.58 -16.68 7.37
N ASP A 34 2.43 -15.61 8.16
CA ASP A 34 1.47 -15.49 9.26
C ASP A 34 0.12 -14.94 8.77
N VAL A 35 0.06 -14.46 7.51
CA VAL A 35 -1.19 -14.04 6.87
C VAL A 35 -2.10 -15.25 6.69
N THR A 36 -3.25 -15.22 7.36
CA THR A 36 -4.25 -16.29 7.36
C THR A 36 -5.35 -16.05 6.34
N GLU A 37 -5.62 -14.79 5.99
CA GLU A 37 -6.69 -14.40 5.07
C GLU A 37 -6.33 -13.13 4.29
N ILE A 38 -6.79 -13.07 3.02
CA ILE A 38 -6.80 -11.84 2.22
C ILE A 38 -8.20 -11.62 1.69
N VAL A 39 -8.78 -10.46 1.97
CA VAL A 39 -10.03 -10.02 1.35
C VAL A 39 -9.69 -9.08 0.21
N ILE A 40 -10.06 -9.48 -1.01
CA ILE A 40 -9.91 -8.67 -2.23
C ILE A 40 -11.26 -8.07 -2.57
N THR A 41 -11.35 -6.75 -2.59
CA THR A 41 -12.55 -6.01 -3.03
C THR A 41 -12.28 -5.40 -4.40
N ARG A 42 -13.07 -5.75 -5.41
CA ARG A 42 -12.98 -5.14 -6.74
C ARG A 42 -13.65 -3.77 -6.73
N GLY A 43 -13.27 -2.87 -7.65
CA GLY A 43 -13.79 -1.50 -7.73
C GLY A 43 -15.33 -1.39 -7.90
N ASP A 44 -16.02 -2.48 -8.23
CA ASP A 44 -17.48 -2.57 -8.25
C ASP A 44 -18.11 -3.05 -6.92
N GLY A 45 -17.31 -3.19 -5.87
CA GLY A 45 -17.72 -3.58 -4.52
C GLY A 45 -17.84 -5.08 -4.27
N ARG A 46 -17.64 -5.92 -5.29
CA ARG A 46 -17.66 -7.39 -5.10
C ARG A 46 -16.40 -7.83 -4.37
N THR A 47 -16.51 -8.85 -3.53
CA THR A 47 -15.41 -9.37 -2.72
C THR A 47 -15.05 -10.81 -3.07
N LYS A 48 -13.77 -11.15 -2.92
CA LYS A 48 -13.23 -12.50 -2.98
C LYS A 48 -12.31 -12.69 -1.78
N THR A 49 -12.60 -13.68 -0.95
CA THR A 49 -11.78 -14.04 0.21
C THR A 49 -10.84 -15.18 -0.15
N LEU A 50 -9.55 -15.00 0.09
CA LEU A 50 -8.52 -16.01 -0.06
C LEU A 50 -8.20 -16.62 1.30
N ASN A 51 -8.32 -17.94 1.42
CA ASN A 51 -7.87 -18.66 2.62
C ASN A 51 -6.35 -18.67 2.75
N SER A 52 -5.80 -19.22 3.84
CA SER A 52 -4.36 -19.13 4.13
C SER A 52 -3.46 -19.75 3.05
N SER A 53 -3.90 -20.80 2.37
CA SER A 53 -3.12 -21.40 1.26
C SER A 53 -3.12 -20.49 0.04
N GLN A 54 -4.28 -19.96 -0.32
CA GLN A 54 -4.44 -19.04 -1.47
C GLN A 54 -3.76 -17.70 -1.21
N ALA A 55 -3.85 -17.19 0.02
CA ALA A 55 -3.16 -15.98 0.47
C ALA A 55 -1.64 -16.15 0.32
N ARG A 56 -1.09 -17.29 0.72
CA ARG A 56 0.34 -17.56 0.56
C ARG A 56 0.78 -17.61 -0.90
N GLU A 57 -0.01 -18.23 -1.78
CA GLU A 57 0.25 -18.22 -3.23
C GLU A 57 0.21 -16.80 -3.79
N PHE A 58 -0.84 -16.04 -3.44
CA PHE A 58 -1.01 -14.64 -3.84
C PHE A 58 0.19 -13.78 -3.42
N LEU A 59 0.55 -13.82 -2.13
CA LEU A 59 1.67 -13.04 -1.58
C LEU A 59 3.01 -13.41 -2.21
N ASN A 60 3.23 -14.71 -2.49
CA ASN A 60 4.42 -15.15 -3.20
C ASN A 60 4.51 -14.59 -4.63
N GLY A 61 3.37 -14.38 -5.30
CA GLY A 61 3.31 -13.80 -6.63
C GLY A 61 3.57 -12.29 -6.64
N ILE A 62 3.21 -11.57 -5.57
CA ILE A 62 3.37 -10.11 -5.50
C ILE A 62 4.60 -9.64 -4.71
N LYS A 63 5.30 -10.53 -4.01
CA LYS A 63 6.39 -10.15 -3.07
C LYS A 63 7.51 -9.30 -3.70
N THR A 64 7.76 -9.47 -4.99
CA THR A 64 8.81 -8.74 -5.74
C THR A 64 8.24 -7.62 -6.60
N ILE A 65 6.93 -7.38 -6.58
CA ILE A 65 6.33 -6.23 -7.25
C ILE A 65 6.84 -4.97 -6.57
N SER A 66 7.39 -4.08 -7.38
CA SER A 66 7.87 -2.78 -6.94
C SER A 66 6.73 -1.78 -7.00
N PHE A 67 6.56 -0.99 -5.94
CA PHE A 67 5.65 0.13 -5.88
C PHE A 67 6.45 1.41 -6.05
N VAL A 68 6.25 2.06 -7.18
CA VAL A 68 6.94 3.30 -7.55
C VAL A 68 6.02 4.47 -7.20
N PRO A 69 6.44 5.38 -6.31
CA PRO A 69 5.64 6.54 -5.95
C PRO A 69 5.33 7.39 -7.18
N ASP A 70 4.06 7.77 -7.33
CA ASP A 70 3.66 8.67 -8.41
C ASP A 70 4.23 10.07 -8.18
N LYS A 71 4.64 10.75 -9.27
CA LYS A 71 5.03 12.16 -9.19
C LYS A 71 3.87 13.05 -8.70
N ASN A 72 2.64 12.69 -9.08
CA ASN A 72 1.44 13.37 -8.59
C ASN A 72 0.85 12.60 -7.40
N GLN A 73 0.86 13.22 -6.22
CA GLN A 73 0.31 12.68 -4.98
C GLN A 73 -1.07 13.28 -4.63
N GLU A 74 -1.68 14.04 -5.53
CA GLU A 74 -3.08 14.46 -5.40
C GLU A 74 -3.98 13.23 -5.33
N LYS A 75 -5.03 13.31 -4.49
CA LYS A 75 -5.95 12.18 -4.32
C LYS A 75 -6.68 11.93 -5.63
N GLY A 76 -6.41 10.79 -6.25
CA GLY A 76 -7.16 10.29 -7.41
C GLY A 76 -8.55 9.75 -7.01
N ALA A 77 -9.39 9.47 -8.01
CA ALA A 77 -10.67 8.83 -7.81
C ALA A 77 -10.58 7.31 -8.11
N GLY A 78 -10.99 6.49 -7.14
CA GLY A 78 -11.19 5.05 -7.31
C GLY A 78 -9.93 4.18 -7.28
N TYR A 79 -10.16 2.87 -7.42
CA TYR A 79 -9.14 1.82 -7.52
C TYR A 79 -9.72 0.60 -8.24
N ALA A 80 -8.87 -0.23 -8.86
CA ALA A 80 -9.33 -1.46 -9.50
C ALA A 80 -9.59 -2.56 -8.46
N TYR A 81 -8.69 -2.68 -7.47
CA TYR A 81 -8.82 -3.59 -6.35
C TYR A 81 -8.35 -2.94 -5.04
N ALA A 82 -8.99 -3.31 -3.93
CA ALA A 82 -8.53 -3.11 -2.56
C ALA A 82 -8.23 -4.47 -1.92
N PHE A 83 -7.27 -4.47 -1.01
CA PHE A 83 -6.77 -5.65 -0.33
C PHE A 83 -6.75 -5.38 1.17
N ASP A 84 -7.35 -6.29 1.94
CA ASP A 84 -7.19 -6.35 3.38
C ASP A 84 -6.50 -7.66 3.74
N LEU A 85 -5.34 -7.59 4.39
CA LEU A 85 -4.56 -8.73 4.87
C LEU A 85 -4.84 -8.94 6.35
N TYR A 86 -5.00 -10.19 6.75
CA TYR A 86 -5.29 -10.57 8.13
C TYR A 86 -4.31 -11.62 8.66
N GLU A 87 -3.88 -11.45 9.91
CA GLU A 87 -3.16 -12.44 10.71
C GLU A 87 -4.11 -12.87 11.85
N GLY A 88 -4.78 -14.02 11.68
CA GLY A 88 -5.91 -14.40 12.51
C GLY A 88 -7.11 -13.47 12.29
N GLU A 89 -7.57 -12.81 13.37
CA GLU A 89 -8.65 -11.83 13.32
C GLU A 89 -8.14 -10.38 13.16
N GLU A 90 -6.83 -10.16 13.24
CA GLU A 90 -6.23 -8.83 13.16
C GLU A 90 -5.95 -8.44 11.71
N LYS A 91 -6.51 -7.31 11.26
CA LYS A 91 -6.17 -6.71 9.98
C LYS A 91 -4.79 -6.03 10.07
N THR A 92 -3.81 -6.52 9.32
CA THR A 92 -2.42 -6.06 9.42
C THR A 92 -2.02 -5.06 8.34
N LEU A 93 -2.64 -5.11 7.16
CA LEU A 93 -2.42 -4.16 6.08
C LEU A 93 -3.70 -3.98 5.26
N SER A 94 -4.00 -2.73 4.90
CA SER A 94 -5.01 -2.38 3.91
C SER A 94 -4.41 -1.50 2.83
N PHE A 95 -4.60 -1.84 1.56
CA PHE A 95 -4.09 -1.05 0.44
C PHE A 95 -4.91 -1.26 -0.82
N THR A 96 -4.71 -0.41 -1.83
CA THR A 96 -5.35 -0.50 -3.13
C THR A 96 -4.31 -0.61 -4.24
N THR A 97 -4.75 -0.95 -5.45
CA THR A 97 -3.85 -1.06 -6.61
C THR A 97 -3.08 0.20 -6.95
N ASN A 98 -3.51 1.36 -6.46
CA ASN A 98 -2.92 2.67 -6.73
C ASN A 98 -2.50 3.43 -5.47
N ARG A 99 -2.71 2.88 -4.27
CA ARG A 99 -2.45 3.61 -3.03
C ARG A 99 -2.08 2.65 -1.91
N ILE A 100 -1.00 2.97 -1.23
CA ILE A 100 -0.55 2.28 -0.03
C ILE A 100 -0.39 3.33 1.05
N ASN A 101 -1.05 3.12 2.19
CA ASN A 101 -1.20 4.14 3.22
C ASN A 101 -1.78 5.43 2.61
N ASP A 102 -1.04 6.55 2.72
CA ASP A 102 -1.49 7.85 2.24
C ASP A 102 -0.92 8.28 0.88
N TYR A 103 -0.13 7.41 0.23
CA TYR A 103 0.63 7.75 -0.97
C TYR A 103 0.17 6.97 -2.19
N ASN A 104 0.18 7.64 -3.33
CA ASN A 104 -0.15 7.05 -4.63
C ASN A 104 1.08 6.34 -5.21
N TYR A 105 0.85 5.16 -5.78
CA TYR A 105 1.87 4.34 -6.42
C TYR A 105 1.32 3.73 -7.72
N HIS A 106 2.21 3.48 -8.66
CA HIS A 106 2.02 2.44 -9.66
C HIS A 106 2.93 1.24 -9.35
N SER A 107 2.58 0.08 -9.91
CA SER A 107 3.31 -1.17 -9.68
C SER A 107 4.06 -1.62 -10.93
N ASP A 108 5.25 -2.18 -10.72
CA ASP A 108 6.05 -2.85 -11.75
C ASP A 108 6.58 -4.20 -11.21
N PRO A 109 6.14 -5.34 -11.78
CA PRO A 109 5.11 -5.47 -12.81
C PRO A 109 3.71 -5.06 -12.32
N ASP A 110 2.80 -4.78 -13.27
CA ASP A 110 1.45 -4.29 -13.00
C ASP A 110 0.62 -5.27 -12.14
N LEU A 111 0.31 -4.83 -10.92
CA LEU A 111 -0.48 -5.57 -9.93
C LEU A 111 -1.91 -5.86 -10.42
N VAL A 112 -2.53 -4.95 -11.20
CA VAL A 112 -3.90 -5.14 -11.69
C VAL A 112 -3.97 -6.40 -12.56
N LYS A 113 -3.00 -6.58 -13.47
CA LYS A 113 -2.94 -7.76 -14.34
C LYS A 113 -2.75 -9.05 -13.56
N PHE A 114 -1.93 -9.02 -12.51
CA PHE A 114 -1.75 -10.18 -11.64
C PHE A 114 -3.08 -10.56 -10.96
N VAL A 115 -3.77 -9.56 -10.39
CA VAL A 115 -5.01 -9.77 -9.63
C VAL A 115 -6.17 -10.18 -10.53
N ASP A 116 -6.26 -9.66 -11.75
CA ASP A 116 -7.23 -10.13 -12.75
C ASP A 116 -7.08 -11.64 -13.02
N GLY A 117 -5.85 -12.15 -13.08
CA GLY A 117 -5.56 -13.57 -13.22
C GLY A 117 -6.01 -14.42 -12.03
N VAL A 118 -6.05 -13.85 -10.83
CA VAL A 118 -6.59 -14.49 -9.61
C VAL A 118 -8.10 -14.38 -9.55
N TRP A 119 -8.66 -13.25 -9.97
CA TRP A 119 -10.10 -12.96 -9.92
C TRP A 119 -10.89 -13.86 -10.87
N ASN A 120 -10.39 -14.07 -12.08
CA ASN A 120 -11.07 -14.82 -13.15
C ASN A 120 -10.92 -16.35 -13.05
N LYS A 121 -10.17 -16.86 -12.07
CA LYS A 121 -10.10 -18.28 -11.70
C LYS A 121 -11.18 -18.64 -10.69
#